data_AF-W6N714-F1
#
_entry.id   AF-W6N714-F1
#
_cell.length_a   1.000
_cell.length_b   1.000
_cell.length_c   1.000
_cell.angle_alpha   90.00
_cell.angle_beta   90.00
_cell.angle_gamma   90.00
#
_symmetry.space_group_name_H-M   'P 1'
#
loop_
_entity.id
_entity.type
_entity.pdbx_description
1 polymer ?
#
loop_
_entity_poly.entity_id
_entity_poly.type
_entity_poly.pdbx_seq_one_letter_code
_entity_poly.pdbx_strand_id
1 'polypeptide(L)'
;MAFYIIHDTKKIYESKIGMIIGIILISSELLGFFQSTIYGILFYKPYKLKKMKMDDLNKLPTIDVLIMTYNEPSYILRKTIAGCLNIEYPNNLLNIQIIY
;
A
#
# COMPACT_ATOMS: atom_id res chain seq x y z
N MET A 1 -17.84 -23.16 -4.82
CA MET A 1 -16.75 -23.58 -5.73
C MET A 1 -15.91 -24.69 -5.09
N ALA A 2 -15.45 -24.52 -3.84
CA ALA A 2 -14.81 -25.56 -3.00
C ALA A 2 -15.48 -26.95 -3.02
N PHE A 3 -16.80 -27.03 -2.83
CA PHE A 3 -17.54 -28.30 -2.82
C PHE A 3 -17.57 -29.02 -4.18
N TYR A 4 -17.47 -28.29 -5.29
CA TYR A 4 -17.50 -28.88 -6.64
C TYR A 4 -16.17 -29.55 -6.98
N ILE A 5 -15.06 -28.95 -6.52
CA ILE A 5 -13.71 -29.48 -6.68
C ILE A 5 -13.53 -30.77 -5.89
N ILE A 6 -14.05 -30.87 -4.66
CA ILE A 6 -13.97 -32.08 -3.82
C ILE A 6 -14.74 -33.27 -4.46
N HIS A 7 -15.82 -33.00 -5.19
CA HIS A 7 -16.57 -34.03 -5.90
C HIS A 7 -15.81 -34.54 -7.14
N ASP A 8 -15.12 -33.65 -7.86
CA ASP A 8 -14.37 -34.00 -9.08
C ASP A 8 -12.98 -34.60 -8.78
N THR A 9 -12.37 -34.23 -7.65
CA THR A 9 -11.10 -34.84 -7.18
C THR A 9 -11.28 -36.32 -6.87
N LYS A 10 -12.47 -36.77 -6.49
CA LYS A 10 -12.76 -38.20 -6.25
C LYS A 10 -12.41 -39.09 -7.46
N LYS A 11 -12.45 -38.54 -8.68
CA LYS A 11 -12.12 -39.22 -9.95
C LYS A 11 -10.63 -39.16 -10.31
N ILE A 12 -9.86 -38.29 -9.67
CA ILE A 12 -8.45 -37.98 -9.94
C ILE A 12 -7.50 -38.85 -9.09
N TYR A 13 -8.00 -39.49 -8.02
CA TYR A 13 -7.22 -40.32 -7.09
C TYR A 13 -6.72 -41.66 -7.66
N GLU A 14 -7.08 -42.04 -8.88
CA GLU A 14 -6.61 -43.29 -9.50
C GLU A 14 -5.15 -43.21 -9.99
N SER A 15 -4.59 -41.99 -10.15
CA SER A 15 -3.22 -41.77 -10.62
C SER A 15 -2.40 -40.97 -9.60
N LYS A 16 -1.13 -41.37 -9.37
CA LYS A 16 -0.19 -40.68 -8.45
C LYS A 16 -0.01 -39.19 -8.77
N ILE A 17 -0.09 -38.84 -10.05
CA ILE A 17 0.00 -37.45 -10.54
C ILE A 17 -1.24 -36.66 -10.15
N GLY A 18 -2.40 -37.29 -10.22
CA GLY A 18 -3.67 -36.70 -9.83
C GLY A 18 -3.71 -36.32 -8.36
N MET A 19 -3.15 -37.17 -7.49
CA MET A 19 -3.04 -36.88 -6.07
C MET A 19 -2.18 -35.64 -5.77
N ILE A 20 -1.05 -35.46 -6.47
CA ILE A 20 -0.16 -34.30 -6.32
C ILE A 20 -0.88 -33.01 -6.75
N ILE A 21 -1.55 -33.04 -7.90
CA ILE A 21 -2.30 -31.89 -8.40
C ILE A 21 -3.45 -31.54 -7.44
N GLY A 22 -4.15 -32.53 -6.91
CA GLY A 22 -5.21 -32.33 -5.92
C GLY A 22 -4.72 -31.65 -4.64
N ILE A 23 -3.56 -32.05 -4.13
CA ILE A 23 -2.94 -31.43 -2.94
C ILE A 23 -2.59 -29.96 -3.22
N ILE A 24 -1.94 -29.69 -4.36
CA ILE A 24 -1.58 -28.32 -4.76
C ILE A 24 -2.83 -27.44 -4.88
N LEU A 25 -3.90 -27.96 -5.46
CA LEU A 25 -5.15 -27.23 -5.67
C LEU A 25 -5.80 -26.86 -4.33
N ILE A 26 -5.88 -27.80 -3.40
CA ILE A 26 -6.45 -27.59 -2.06
C ILE A 26 -5.59 -26.58 -1.27
N SER A 27 -4.26 -26.68 -1.35
CA SER A 27 -3.36 -25.70 -0.72
C SER A 27 -3.55 -24.29 -1.31
N SER A 28 -3.69 -24.17 -2.63
CA SER A 28 -3.95 -22.89 -3.30
C SER A 28 -5.28 -22.27 -2.86
N GLU A 29 -6.34 -23.07 -2.73
CA GLU A 29 -7.64 -22.59 -2.28
C GLU A 29 -7.61 -22.13 -0.81
N LEU A 30 -6.89 -22.86 0.04
CA LEU A 30 -6.70 -22.48 1.44
C LEU A 30 -5.95 -21.16 1.59
N LEU A 31 -4.89 -20.95 0.80
CA LEU A 31 -4.16 -19.67 0.76
C LEU A 31 -5.05 -18.53 0.26
N GLY A 32 -5.81 -18.76 -0.80
CA GLY A 32 -6.77 -17.77 -1.32
C GLY A 32 -7.85 -17.41 -0.30
N PHE A 33 -8.34 -18.38 0.47
CA PHE A 33 -9.28 -18.16 1.56
C PHE A 33 -8.68 -17.26 2.66
N PHE A 34 -7.49 -17.61 3.17
CA PHE A 34 -6.82 -16.80 4.19
C PHE A 34 -6.52 -15.38 3.69
N GLN A 35 -6.03 -15.24 2.47
CA GLN A 35 -5.77 -13.95 1.84
C GLN A 35 -7.06 -13.11 1.77
N SER A 36 -8.16 -13.69 1.29
CA SER A 36 -9.46 -13.02 1.21
C SER A 36 -9.97 -12.60 2.60
N THR A 37 -9.81 -13.45 3.62
CA THR A 37 -10.19 -13.11 5.00
C THR A 37 -9.36 -11.95 5.54
N ILE A 38 -8.04 -11.97 5.36
CA ILE A 38 -7.14 -10.88 5.82
C ILE A 38 -7.51 -9.56 5.16
N TYR A 39 -7.71 -9.55 3.83
CA TYR A 39 -8.12 -8.35 3.12
C TYR A 39 -9.51 -7.87 3.54
N GLY A 40 -10.46 -8.79 3.73
CA GLY A 40 -11.79 -8.46 4.24
C GLY A 40 -11.74 -7.77 5.59
N ILE A 41 -10.88 -8.23 6.51
CA ILE A 41 -10.67 -7.61 7.82
C ILE A 41 -9.96 -6.25 7.67
N LEU A 42 -8.89 -6.18 6.87
CA LEU A 42 -8.11 -4.96 6.68
C LEU A 42 -8.95 -3.80 6.13
N PHE A 43 -9.86 -4.11 5.20
CA PHE A 43 -10.74 -3.13 4.56
C PHE A 43 -12.14 -3.05 5.18
N TYR A 44 -12.39 -3.76 6.28
CA TYR A 44 -13.72 -3.81 6.90
C TYR A 44 -14.25 -2.43 7.30
N LYS A 45 -13.35 -1.52 7.72
CA LYS A 45 -13.72 -0.15 8.10
C LYS A 45 -12.93 0.85 7.25
N PRO A 46 -13.59 1.70 6.45
CA PRO A 46 -12.88 2.77 5.76
C PRO A 46 -12.28 3.72 6.79
N TYR A 47 -10.97 3.95 6.70
CA TYR A 47 -10.28 4.91 7.55
C TYR A 47 -10.79 6.32 7.22
N LYS A 48 -11.47 6.95 8.18
CA LYS A 48 -11.90 8.35 8.06
C LYS A 48 -10.78 9.25 8.57
N LEU A 49 -10.09 9.91 7.65
CA LEU A 49 -9.12 10.96 7.97
C LEU A 49 -9.83 12.07 8.74
N LYS A 50 -9.38 12.34 9.97
CA LYS A 50 -9.76 13.56 10.67
C LYS A 50 -9.03 14.71 9.99
N LYS A 51 -9.78 15.59 9.32
CA LYS A 51 -9.21 16.84 8.78
C LYS A 51 -8.87 17.73 9.97
N MET A 52 -7.59 17.94 10.21
CA MET A 52 -7.10 18.93 11.17
C MET A 52 -6.81 20.21 10.39
N LYS A 53 -7.36 21.34 10.83
CA LYS A 53 -7.02 22.64 10.25
C LYS A 53 -5.78 23.17 10.95
N MET A 54 -5.06 24.05 10.25
CA MET A 54 -3.89 24.72 10.80
C MET A 54 -4.26 25.61 12.00
N ASP A 55 -5.48 26.19 11.97
CA ASP A 55 -6.07 26.99 13.04
C ASP A 55 -6.39 26.18 14.31
N ASP A 56 -6.50 24.85 14.21
CA ASP A 56 -6.75 23.98 15.36
C ASP A 56 -5.48 23.75 16.20
N LEU A 57 -4.32 24.25 15.75
CA LEU A 57 -3.03 24.12 16.42
C LEU A 57 -2.72 25.37 17.23
N ASN A 58 -2.53 25.22 18.54
CA ASN A 58 -2.08 26.32 19.42
C ASN A 58 -0.70 26.87 19.03
N LYS A 59 0.16 26.04 18.43
CA LYS A 59 1.48 26.40 17.94
C LYS A 59 1.82 25.58 16.71
N LEU A 60 2.33 26.24 15.68
CA LEU A 60 2.78 25.59 14.46
C LEU A 60 4.13 24.91 14.69
N PRO A 61 4.30 23.63 14.28
CA PRO A 61 5.59 22.95 14.35
C PRO A 61 6.60 23.52 13.33
N THR A 62 7.88 23.26 13.55
CA THR A 62 8.88 23.44 12.50
C THR A 62 8.83 22.23 11.56
N ILE A 63 8.89 22.45 10.25
CA ILE A 63 8.77 21.43 9.20
C ILE A 63 10.03 21.48 8.33
N ASP A 64 10.66 20.31 8.16
CA ASP A 64 11.74 20.11 7.20
C ASP A 64 11.22 19.29 6.02
N VAL A 65 11.31 19.84 4.80
CA VAL A 65 10.95 19.16 3.55
C VAL A 65 12.21 18.66 2.88
N LEU A 66 12.34 17.33 2.79
CA LEU A 66 13.49 16.66 2.20
C LEU A 66 13.17 16.21 0.77
N ILE A 67 13.90 16.75 -0.20
CA ILE A 67 13.82 16.35 -1.60
C ILE A 67 14.98 15.39 -1.87
N MET A 68 14.68 14.09 -1.86
CA MET A 68 15.65 13.03 -2.19
C MET A 68 15.67 12.82 -3.70
N THR A 69 16.78 13.11 -4.34
CA THR A 69 16.96 12.97 -5.78
C THR A 69 18.31 12.32 -6.07
N TYR A 70 18.43 11.60 -7.19
CA TYR A 70 19.70 11.00 -7.61
C TYR A 70 20.11 11.55 -8.97
N ASN A 71 19.50 11.01 -10.03
CA ASN A 71 19.76 11.42 -11.41
C ASN A 71 18.48 11.92 -12.09
N GLU A 72 17.72 12.76 -11.41
CA GLU A 72 16.55 13.41 -12.02
C GLU A 72 17.01 14.60 -12.88
N PRO A 73 16.43 14.78 -14.08
CA PRO A 73 16.78 15.90 -14.92
C PRO A 73 16.35 17.22 -14.26
N SER A 74 17.22 18.23 -14.36
CA SER A 74 17.07 19.50 -13.63
C SER A 74 15.75 20.23 -13.87
N TYR A 75 15.09 20.02 -15.01
CA TYR A 75 13.80 20.63 -15.30
C TYR A 75 12.64 20.03 -14.48
N ILE A 76 12.73 18.76 -14.08
CA ILE A 76 11.75 18.11 -13.20
C ILE A 76 12.00 18.58 -11.77
N LEU A 77 13.25 18.53 -11.33
CA LEU A 77 13.64 18.95 -9.98
C LEU A 77 13.25 20.40 -9.69
N ARG A 78 13.42 21.31 -10.67
CA ARG A 78 12.97 22.71 -10.56
C ARG A 78 11.47 22.84 -10.29
N LYS A 79 10.63 22.00 -10.90
CA LYS A 79 9.18 22.03 -10.66
C LYS A 79 8.84 21.57 -9.25
N THR A 80 9.51 20.52 -8.77
CA THR A 80 9.36 20.02 -7.39
C THR A 80 9.78 21.09 -6.37
N ILE A 81 10.94 21.72 -6.57
CA ILE A 81 11.44 22.81 -5.71
C ILE A 81 10.47 23.99 -5.72
N ALA A 82 9.99 24.40 -6.89
CA ALA A 82 9.01 25.49 -6.99
C ALA A 82 7.70 25.16 -6.27
N GLY A 83 7.25 23.89 -6.29
CA GLY A 83 6.11 23.43 -5.50
C GLY A 83 6.37 23.54 -3.99
N CYS A 84 7.53 23.09 -3.53
CA CYS A 84 7.91 23.15 -2.12
C CYS A 84 8.05 24.59 -1.59
N LEU A 85 8.57 25.51 -2.41
CA LEU A 85 8.71 26.93 -2.05
C LEU A 85 7.37 27.67 -1.95
N ASN A 86 6.31 27.15 -2.59
CA ASN A 86 4.97 27.75 -2.58
C ASN A 86 4.02 27.09 -1.57
N ILE A 87 4.54 26.29 -0.62
CA ILE A 87 3.73 25.76 0.47
C ILE A 87 3.27 26.93 1.35
N GLU A 88 1.96 27.03 1.61
CA GLU A 88 1.39 28.03 2.51
C GLU A 88 1.78 27.72 3.97
N TYR A 89 2.98 28.12 4.38
CA TYR A 89 3.52 27.95 5.74
C TYR A 89 4.43 29.12 6.13
N PRO A 90 4.53 29.48 7.42
CA PRO A 90 5.48 30.51 7.86
C PRO A 90 6.93 30.17 7.49
N ASN A 91 7.60 31.08 6.77
CA ASN A 91 8.98 30.88 6.27
C ASN A 91 10.02 30.64 7.38
N ASN A 92 9.76 31.09 8.61
CA ASN A 92 10.65 30.87 9.75
C ASN A 92 10.55 29.46 10.34
N LEU A 93 9.53 28.69 9.95
CA LEU A 93 9.27 27.34 10.43
C LEU A 93 9.40 26.30 9.31
N LEU A 94 9.64 26.73 8.06
CA LEU A 94 9.77 25.85 6.90
C LEU A 94 11.22 25.84 6.42
N ASN A 95 11.87 24.68 6.48
CA ASN A 95 13.17 24.48 5.84
C ASN A 95 13.03 23.46 4.71
N ILE A 96 13.69 23.71 3.59
CA ILE A 96 13.68 22.81 2.43
C ILE A 96 15.13 22.42 2.14
N GLN A 97 15.40 21.11 2.09
CA GLN A 97 16.73 20.57 1.82
C GLN A 97 16.68 19.60 0.66
N ILE A 98 17.66 19.71 -0.23
CA ILE A 98 17.84 18.81 -1.36
C ILE A 98 19.01 17.88 -1.03
N ILE A 99 18.78 16.58 -1.14
CA ILE A 99 19.75 15.53 -0.86
C ILE A 99 20.01 14.77 -2.15
N TYR A 100 21.29 14.71 -2.56
CA TYR A 100 21.80 14.03 -3.74
C TYR A 100 22.52 12.74 -3.37
#